data_AF-A0A285DNS2-F1
#
_entry.id   AF-A0A285DNS2-F1
#
_cell.length_a   1.000
_cell.length_b   1.000
_cell.length_c   1.000
_cell.angle_alpha   90.00
_cell.angle_beta   90.00
_cell.angle_gamma   90.00
#
_symmetry.space_group_name_H-M   'P 1'
#
loop_
_entity.id
_entity.type
_entity.pdbx_description
1 polymer ?
#
loop_
_entity_poly.entity_id
_entity_poly.type
_entity_poly.pdbx_seq_one_letter_code
_entity_poly.pdbx_strand_id
1 'polypeptide(L)'
;MQVHLNPPLEPGSAPQLAAAIVAAAADISDADLDYSPETIDVVEDIVDGFRAEGVSREEMAESLVGFGCYLGEIVTRHIGGVWRHTPTAHLTAAVFVVVLPDARECHPIDWVFSRLESGAAVSIRALYAATAAGGADSTLAEEGAHE
;
A
#
# COMPACT_ATOMS: atom_id res chain seq x y z
N MET A 1 19.01 2.16 13.73
CA MET A 1 18.69 0.82 14.27
C MET A 1 17.99 0.08 13.14
N GLN A 2 18.63 -0.91 12.51
CA GLN A 2 18.03 -1.66 11.39
C GLN A 2 17.04 -2.68 11.97
N VAL A 3 15.76 -2.51 11.65
CA VAL A 3 14.72 -3.46 12.02
C VAL A 3 14.78 -4.59 11.00
N HIS A 4 15.44 -5.70 11.32
CA HIS A 4 15.44 -6.88 10.48
C HIS A 4 14.05 -7.53 10.50
N LEU A 5 13.26 -7.28 9.47
CA LEU A 5 11.98 -7.97 9.26
C LEU A 5 12.24 -9.10 8.27
N ASN A 6 12.37 -10.35 8.74
CA ASN A 6 12.44 -11.48 7.80
C ASN A 6 11.42 -12.59 8.08
N PRO A 7 10.10 -12.30 8.02
CA PRO A 7 9.18 -13.25 7.43
C PRO A 7 9.38 -13.27 5.90
N PRO A 8 9.20 -14.42 5.23
CA PRO A 8 9.25 -14.47 3.76
C PRO A 8 8.21 -13.51 3.16
N LEU A 9 8.59 -12.86 2.05
CA LEU A 9 7.74 -11.94 1.27
C LEU A 9 6.60 -12.73 0.59
N GLU A 10 5.61 -13.09 1.39
CA GLU A 10 4.43 -13.85 1.00
C GLU A 10 3.17 -13.06 1.36
N PRO A 11 2.04 -13.27 0.63
CA PRO A 11 0.76 -12.64 0.91
C PRO A 11 0.32 -12.73 2.38
N GLY A 12 0.60 -13.86 3.04
CA GLY A 12 0.24 -14.09 4.45
C GLY A 12 1.07 -13.26 5.45
N SER A 13 2.23 -12.75 5.04
CA SER A 13 3.12 -11.91 5.87
C SER A 13 2.74 -10.43 5.82
N ALA A 14 1.96 -10.00 4.83
CA ALA A 14 1.63 -8.59 4.63
C ALA A 14 0.99 -7.91 5.86
N PRO A 15 0.03 -8.53 6.58
CA PRO A 15 -0.52 -7.94 7.80
C PRO A 15 0.53 -7.77 8.92
N GLN A 16 1.49 -8.69 9.02
CA GLN A 16 2.55 -8.63 10.04
C GLN A 16 3.57 -7.52 9.71
N LEU A 17 3.95 -7.39 8.43
CA LEU A 17 4.81 -6.30 7.96
C LEU A 17 4.12 -4.94 8.15
N ALA A 18 2.82 -4.87 7.88
CA ALA A 18 2.01 -3.68 8.13
C ALA A 18 1.99 -3.30 9.63
N ALA A 19 1.80 -4.27 10.52
CA ALA A 19 1.83 -4.02 11.97
C ALA A 19 3.22 -3.58 12.45
N ALA A 20 4.29 -4.18 11.92
CA ALA A 20 5.66 -3.81 12.25
C ALA A 20 6.00 -2.38 11.82
N ILE A 21 5.55 -1.95 10.63
CA ILE A 21 5.80 -0.57 10.19
C ILE A 21 5.00 0.45 11.00
N VAL A 22 3.77 0.10 11.42
CA VAL A 22 2.95 0.96 12.29
C VAL A 22 3.68 1.22 13.61
N ALA A 23 4.21 0.16 14.25
CA ALA A 23 5.01 0.31 15.46
C ALA A 23 6.27 1.16 15.24
N ALA A 24 6.99 0.92 14.15
CA ALA A 24 8.18 1.71 13.82
C ALA A 24 7.85 3.19 13.54
N ALA A 25 6.75 3.48 12.86
CA ALA A 25 6.31 4.84 12.56
C ALA A 25 5.91 5.60 13.84
N ALA A 26 5.22 4.94 14.77
CA ALA A 26 4.92 5.48 16.08
C ALA A 26 6.21 5.78 16.88
N ASP A 27 7.15 4.84 16.92
CA ASP A 27 8.39 4.99 17.70
C ASP A 27 9.35 6.06 17.14
N ILE A 28 9.42 6.19 15.81
CA ILE A 28 10.41 7.04 15.13
C ILE A 28 9.85 8.41 14.79
N SER A 29 8.58 8.48 14.36
CA SER A 29 7.96 9.69 13.80
C SER A 29 6.80 10.22 14.64
N ASP A 30 6.49 9.60 15.78
CA ASP A 30 5.31 9.91 16.61
C ASP A 30 4.00 9.85 15.79
N ALA A 31 3.99 9.03 14.74
CA ALA A 31 2.89 8.93 13.79
C ALA A 31 1.84 7.94 14.28
N ASP A 32 0.57 8.35 14.25
CA ASP A 32 -0.58 7.49 14.53
C ASP A 32 -1.14 6.91 13.23
N LEU A 33 -0.90 5.63 12.99
CA LEU A 33 -1.33 4.88 11.82
C LEU A 33 -2.39 3.84 12.23
N ASP A 34 -3.66 4.18 12.05
CA ASP A 34 -4.82 3.43 12.56
C ASP A 34 -5.52 2.55 11.50
N TYR A 35 -4.93 2.44 10.30
CA TYR A 35 -5.51 1.80 9.13
C TYR A 35 -6.78 2.47 8.60
N SER A 36 -7.04 3.73 8.93
CA SER A 36 -8.03 4.56 8.25
C SER A 36 -7.45 5.15 6.95
N PRO A 37 -8.28 5.43 5.93
CA PRO A 37 -7.82 6.14 4.73
C PRO A 37 -7.29 7.55 5.02
N GLU A 38 -7.64 8.15 6.15
CA GLU A 38 -7.18 9.49 6.53
C GLU A 38 -5.67 9.52 6.81
N THR A 39 -5.14 8.45 7.41
CA THR A 39 -3.70 8.31 7.70
C THR A 39 -2.82 8.05 6.48
N ILE A 40 -3.40 7.95 5.27
CA ILE A 40 -2.62 7.87 4.03
C ILE A 40 -1.73 9.10 3.87
N ASP A 41 -2.20 10.30 4.23
CA ASP A 41 -1.41 11.53 4.12
C ASP A 41 -0.17 11.48 5.02
N VAL A 42 -0.31 10.90 6.22
CA VAL A 42 0.80 10.70 7.16
C VAL A 42 1.88 9.82 6.54
N VAL A 43 1.49 8.76 5.80
CA VAL A 43 2.45 7.92 5.07
C VAL A 43 3.13 8.71 3.94
N GLU A 44 2.39 9.54 3.21
CA GLU A 44 2.97 10.40 2.17
C GLU A 44 4.00 11.38 2.77
N ASP A 45 3.69 11.99 3.91
CA ASP A 45 4.58 12.92 4.62
C ASP A 45 5.87 12.24 5.11
N ILE A 46 5.77 11.02 5.66
CA ILE A 46 6.94 10.24 6.08
C ILE A 46 7.83 9.89 4.88
N VAL A 47 7.24 9.44 3.77
CA VAL A 47 7.98 9.08 2.56
C VAL A 47 8.63 10.31 1.93
N ASP A 48 7.96 11.46 1.97
CA ASP A 48 8.54 12.74 1.55
C ASP A 48 9.68 13.19 2.45
N GLY A 49 9.61 12.91 3.76
CA GLY A 49 10.71 13.09 4.70
C GLY A 49 11.95 12.32 4.26
N PHE A 50 11.81 11.01 4.01
CA PHE A 50 12.90 10.18 3.49
C PHE A 50 13.49 10.74 2.19
N ARG A 51 12.62 11.15 1.26
CA ARG A 51 13.05 11.75 0.00
C ARG A 51 13.86 13.02 0.22
N ALA A 52 13.42 13.89 1.13
CA ALA A 52 14.10 15.14 1.47
C ALA A 52 15.48 14.89 2.10
N GLU A 53 15.65 13.80 2.83
CA GLU A 53 16.93 13.34 3.37
C GLU A 53 17.84 12.71 2.30
N GLY A 54 17.33 12.45 1.09
CA GLY A 54 18.09 11.92 -0.03
C GLY A 54 18.42 10.44 0.08
N VAL A 55 17.68 9.69 0.90
CA VAL A 55 17.87 8.25 1.06
C VAL A 55 17.46 7.50 -0.22
N SER A 56 18.19 6.43 -0.53
CA SER A 56 17.92 5.61 -1.71
C SER A 56 16.80 4.59 -1.46
N ARG A 57 16.27 4.03 -2.56
CA ARG A 57 15.28 2.96 -2.53
C ARG A 57 15.80 1.73 -1.82
N GLU A 58 17.07 1.41 -2.03
CA GLU A 58 17.73 0.23 -1.49
C GLU A 58 17.91 0.36 0.03
N GLU A 59 18.24 1.56 0.52
CA GLU A 59 18.41 1.82 1.96
C GLU A 59 17.10 1.71 2.73
N MET A 60 15.98 2.09 2.12
CA MET A 60 14.67 2.10 2.77
C MET A 60 13.73 0.98 2.31
N ALA A 61 14.21 0.01 1.51
CA ALA A 61 13.39 -1.01 0.88
C ALA A 61 12.43 -1.72 1.86
N GLU A 62 12.92 -2.16 3.02
CA GLU A 62 12.09 -2.83 4.03
C GLU A 62 10.99 -1.92 4.58
N SER A 63 11.30 -0.65 4.84
CA SER A 63 10.32 0.32 5.34
C SER A 63 9.27 0.64 4.27
N LEU A 64 9.69 0.84 3.03
CA LEU A 64 8.80 1.11 1.89
C LEU A 64 7.85 -0.07 1.63
N VAL A 65 8.36 -1.31 1.72
CA VAL A 65 7.53 -2.52 1.65
C VAL A 65 6.55 -2.57 2.83
N GLY A 66 6.99 -2.24 4.03
CA GLY A 66 6.13 -2.14 5.22
C GLY A 66 4.98 -1.16 5.01
N PHE A 67 5.28 0.07 4.58
CA PHE A 67 4.26 1.09 4.27
C PHE A 67 3.34 0.64 3.13
N GLY A 68 3.87 -0.03 2.11
CA GLY A 68 3.06 -0.63 1.05
C GLY A 68 2.11 -1.70 1.56
N CYS A 69 2.55 -2.55 2.50
CA CYS A 69 1.69 -3.53 3.17
C CYS A 69 0.62 -2.84 4.02
N TYR A 70 0.97 -1.77 4.75
CA TYR A 70 0.02 -0.96 5.50
C TYR A 70 -1.09 -0.38 4.61
N LEU A 71 -0.72 0.22 3.49
CA LEU A 71 -1.69 0.74 2.52
C LEU A 71 -2.54 -0.37 1.90
N GLY A 72 -1.94 -1.51 1.61
CA GLY A 72 -2.69 -2.68 1.14
C GLY A 72 -3.70 -3.18 2.18
N GLU A 73 -3.38 -3.13 3.47
CA GLU A 73 -4.33 -3.43 4.55
C GLU A 73 -5.48 -2.41 4.63
N ILE A 74 -5.24 -1.14 4.31
CA ILE A 74 -6.34 -0.17 4.17
C ILE A 74 -7.24 -0.58 2.99
N VAL A 75 -6.66 -0.99 1.86
CA VAL A 75 -7.43 -1.48 0.71
C VAL A 75 -8.21 -2.76 1.05
N THR A 76 -7.61 -3.73 1.74
CA THR A 76 -8.31 -4.97 2.11
C THR A 76 -9.49 -4.70 3.04
N ARG A 77 -9.32 -3.81 4.03
CA ARG A 77 -10.34 -3.49 5.04
C ARG A 77 -11.49 -2.62 4.52
N HIS A 78 -11.19 -1.62 3.69
CA HIS A 78 -12.17 -0.61 3.28
C HIS A 78 -12.75 -0.84 1.89
N ILE A 79 -12.05 -1.56 1.00
CA ILE A 79 -12.50 -1.86 -0.37
C ILE A 79 -12.80 -3.37 -0.54
N GLY A 80 -12.28 -4.23 0.32
CA GLY A 80 -12.55 -5.68 0.29
C GLY A 80 -11.57 -6.48 -0.57
N GLY A 81 -10.38 -5.93 -0.86
CA GLY A 81 -9.33 -6.64 -1.59
C GLY A 81 -8.68 -7.78 -0.78
N VAL A 82 -8.02 -8.70 -1.48
CA VAL A 82 -7.28 -9.82 -0.87
C VAL A 82 -5.85 -9.89 -1.38
N TRP A 83 -4.90 -10.14 -0.48
CA TRP A 83 -3.51 -10.36 -0.87
C TRP A 83 -3.36 -11.67 -1.68
N ARG A 84 -2.68 -11.60 -2.82
CA ARG A 84 -2.38 -12.74 -3.69
C ARG A 84 -0.97 -12.63 -4.22
N HIS A 85 -0.38 -13.78 -4.55
CA HIS A 85 0.85 -13.80 -5.34
C HIS A 85 0.57 -13.26 -6.74
N THR A 86 1.49 -12.45 -7.26
CA THR A 86 1.52 -12.11 -8.67
C THR A 86 2.82 -12.62 -9.28
N PRO A 87 2.78 -13.28 -10.45
CA PRO A 87 4.00 -13.63 -11.19
C PRO A 87 4.66 -12.40 -11.82
N THR A 88 3.96 -11.26 -11.84
CA THR A 88 4.44 -10.02 -12.44
C THR A 88 5.32 -9.29 -11.42
N ALA A 89 6.65 -9.43 -11.57
CA ALA A 89 7.58 -8.55 -10.85
C ALA A 89 7.40 -7.13 -11.38
N HIS A 90 6.89 -6.23 -10.53
CA HIS A 90 6.75 -4.81 -10.86
C HIS A 90 8.02 -4.05 -10.43
N LEU A 91 7.95 -2.72 -10.32
CA LEU A 91 9.08 -1.84 -9.98
C LEU A 91 9.76 -2.22 -8.64
N THR A 92 9.11 -3.05 -7.84
CA THR A 92 9.56 -3.52 -6.54
C THR A 92 9.74 -5.04 -6.57
N ALA A 93 10.70 -5.58 -5.82
CA ALA A 93 10.93 -7.03 -5.71
C ALA A 93 9.77 -7.79 -5.00
N ALA A 94 8.65 -7.12 -4.73
CA ALA A 94 7.48 -7.71 -4.11
C ALA A 94 6.74 -8.61 -5.11
N VAL A 95 6.49 -9.85 -4.70
CA VAL A 95 5.81 -10.90 -5.51
C VAL A 95 4.34 -11.06 -5.13
N PHE A 96 3.74 -10.04 -4.51
CA PHE A 96 2.34 -10.07 -4.07
C PHE A 96 1.66 -8.71 -4.19
N VAL A 97 0.36 -8.76 -4.45
CA VAL A 97 -0.53 -7.62 -4.77
C VAL A 97 -1.86 -7.79 -4.06
N VAL A 98 -2.64 -6.72 -3.98
CA VAL A 98 -4.03 -6.78 -3.50
C VAL A 98 -4.94 -6.94 -4.73
N VAL A 99 -5.65 -8.06 -4.82
CA VAL A 99 -6.67 -8.28 -5.85
C VAL A 99 -8.01 -7.80 -5.30
N LEU A 100 -8.62 -6.84 -5.98
CA LEU A 100 -9.90 -6.24 -5.63
C LEU A 100 -11.08 -7.18 -5.96
N PRO A 101 -12.29 -6.93 -5.40
CA PRO A 101 -13.47 -7.76 -5.69
C PRO A 101 -13.85 -7.85 -7.17
N ASP A 102 -13.51 -6.82 -7.96
CA ASP A 102 -13.72 -6.75 -9.41
C ASP A 102 -12.56 -7.34 -10.23
N ALA A 103 -11.70 -8.13 -9.58
CA ALA A 103 -10.51 -8.77 -10.13
C ALA A 103 -9.39 -7.83 -10.62
N ARG A 104 -9.49 -6.51 -10.38
CA ARG A 104 -8.37 -5.60 -10.65
C ARG A 104 -7.23 -5.83 -9.65
N GLU A 105 -5.99 -5.74 -10.15
CA GLU A 105 -4.79 -5.76 -9.29
C GLU A 105 -4.48 -4.34 -8.79
N CYS A 106 -4.18 -4.24 -7.50
CA CYS A 106 -3.75 -3.04 -6.83
C CYS A 106 -2.35 -3.28 -6.26
N HIS A 107 -1.43 -2.35 -6.52
CA HIS A 107 -0.01 -2.47 -6.23
C HIS A 107 0.43 -1.43 -5.19
N PRO A 108 -0.04 -1.54 -3.92
CA PRO A 108 0.19 -0.50 -2.92
C PRO A 108 1.67 -0.35 -2.55
N ILE A 109 2.48 -1.40 -2.72
CA ILE A 109 3.94 -1.32 -2.55
C ILE A 109 4.55 -0.42 -3.64
N ASP A 110 4.18 -0.62 -4.90
CA ASP A 110 4.70 0.21 -6.00
C ASP A 110 4.30 1.68 -5.85
N TRP A 111 3.14 1.99 -5.24
CA TRP A 111 2.73 3.37 -4.96
C TRP A 111 3.72 4.10 -4.07
N VAL A 112 4.16 3.45 -2.98
CA VAL A 112 5.11 4.01 -2.02
C VAL A 112 6.49 4.24 -2.66
N PHE A 113 6.97 3.26 -3.42
CA PHE A 113 8.23 3.40 -4.14
C PHE A 113 8.16 4.51 -5.20
N SER A 114 7.03 4.63 -5.90
CA SER A 114 6.81 5.68 -6.89
C SER A 114 6.76 7.07 -6.24
N ARG A 115 6.16 7.18 -5.04
CA ARG A 115 6.15 8.41 -4.23
C ARG A 115 7.55 8.83 -3.82
N LEU A 116 8.39 7.90 -3.36
CA LEU A 116 9.77 8.21 -2.99
C LEU A 116 10.56 8.80 -4.17
N GLU A 117 10.42 8.23 -5.38
CA GLU A 117 11.13 8.76 -6.56
C GLU A 117 10.55 10.09 -7.04
N SER A 118 9.24 10.11 -7.26
CA SER A 118 8.57 11.17 -8.01
C SER A 118 8.07 12.30 -7.13
N GLY A 119 8.12 12.14 -5.80
CA GLY A 119 7.55 13.11 -4.87
C GLY A 119 6.07 13.34 -5.17
N ALA A 120 5.61 14.59 -4.96
CA ALA A 120 4.19 14.94 -5.02
C ALA A 120 3.53 14.80 -6.40
N ALA A 121 4.32 14.46 -7.44
CA ALA A 121 3.78 14.07 -8.74
C ALA A 121 2.99 12.74 -8.68
N VAL A 122 3.24 11.93 -7.66
CA VAL A 122 2.46 10.73 -7.32
C VAL A 122 1.72 11.05 -6.02
N SER A 123 0.40 10.91 -5.99
CA SER A 123 -0.37 10.98 -4.74
C SER A 123 -0.94 9.60 -4.43
N ILE A 124 -0.53 9.03 -3.30
CA ILE A 124 -1.03 7.75 -2.81
C ILE A 124 -2.52 7.88 -2.48
N ARG A 125 -2.94 9.01 -1.90
CA ARG A 125 -4.36 9.28 -1.67
C ARG A 125 -5.19 9.27 -2.96
N ALA A 126 -4.69 9.87 -4.03
CA ALA A 126 -5.37 9.87 -5.32
C ALA A 126 -5.46 8.45 -5.93
N LEU A 127 -4.39 7.66 -5.81
CA LEU A 127 -4.37 6.26 -6.26
C LEU A 127 -5.36 5.39 -5.48
N TYR A 128 -5.43 5.56 -4.15
CA TYR A 128 -6.42 4.91 -3.30
C TYR A 128 -7.87 5.31 -3.66
N ALA A 129 -8.12 6.59 -3.92
CA ALA A 129 -9.44 7.05 -4.34
C ALA A 129 -9.85 6.43 -5.69
N ALA A 130 -8.90 6.30 -6.63
CA ALA A 130 -9.14 5.68 -7.93
C ALA A 130 -9.43 4.17 -7.83
N THR A 131 -8.77 3.44 -6.92
CA THR A 131 -9.08 2.03 -6.68
C THR A 131 -10.47 1.86 -6.09
N ALA A 132 -10.85 2.69 -5.11
CA ALA A 132 -12.18 2.71 -4.52
C ALA A 132 -13.27 3.02 -5.56
N ALA A 133 -13.06 4.03 -6.41
CA ALA A 133 -14.04 4.45 -7.41
C ALA A 133 -14.32 3.39 -8.48
N GLY A 134 -13.29 2.68 -8.95
CA GLY A 134 -13.50 1.66 -9.98
C GLY A 134 -14.27 0.41 -9.52
N GLY A 135 -14.47 0.22 -8.21
CA GLY A 135 -15.32 -0.85 -7.68
C GLY A 135 -16.80 -0.46 -7.64
N ALA A 136 -17.13 0.83 -7.70
CA ALA A 136 -18.50 1.34 -7.62
C ALA A 136 -19.28 1.22 -8.94
N ASP A 137 -18.58 1.11 -10.08
CA ASP A 137 -19.22 1.05 -11.41
C ASP A 137 -19.88 -0.32 -11.70
N SER A 138 -19.41 -1.38 -11.05
CA SER A 138 -19.88 -2.76 -11.28
C SER A 138 -21.21 -3.12 -10.61
N THR A 139 -21.76 -2.27 -9.74
CA THR A 139 -23.03 -2.52 -9.03
C THR A 139 -24.28 -2.10 -9.82
N LEU A 140 -24.14 -1.34 -10.92
CA LEU A 140 -25.28 -0.81 -11.69
C LEU A 140 -25.72 -1.68 -12.88
N ALA A 141 -25.12 -2.87 -13.09
CA ALA A 141 -25.38 -3.69 -14.28
C ALA A 141 -26.38 -4.86 -14.09
N GLU A 142 -26.95 -5.07 -12.90
CA GLU A 142 -27.78 -6.26 -12.62
C GLU A 142 -29.26 -5.96 -12.28
N GLU A 143 -29.87 -4.90 -12.84
CA GLU A 143 -31.32 -4.72 -12.79
C GLU A 143 -31.89 -4.32 -14.16
N GLY A 144 -32.14 -5.30 -15.02
CA GLY A 144 -32.84 -5.03 -16.28
C GLY A 144 -32.79 -6.12 -17.35
N ALA A 145 -33.18 -7.36 -17.04
CA ALA A 145 -33.55 -8.32 -18.07
C ALA A 145 -34.42 -9.46 -17.50
N HIS A 146 -35.68 -9.14 -17.24
CA HIS A 146 -36.72 -10.16 -17.10
C HIS A 146 -37.93 -9.67 -17.90
N GLU A 147 -37.99 -10.06 -19.18
CA GLU A 147 -39.23 -10.18 -19.93
C GLU A 147 -39.11 -11.33 -20.95
#